data_AF-A0A7C7GBD3-F1
#
_entry.id   AF-A0A7C7GBD3-F1
#
_cell.length_a   1.000
_cell.length_b   1.000
_cell.length_c   1.000
_cell.angle_alpha   90.00
_cell.angle_beta   90.00
_cell.angle_gamma   90.00
#
_symmetry.space_group_name_H-M   'P 1'
#
loop_
_entity.id
_entity.type
_entity.pdbx_description
1 polymer ?
#
loop_
_entity_poly.entity_id
_entity_poly.type
_entity_poly.pdbx_seq_one_letter_code
_entity_poly.pdbx_strand_id
1 'polypeptide(L)'
;DLSKEELIARIIRVDQAGEYGAKRIYEGQLSVLSGTKDEPVLREMADTEVVHLDTFNKIMVERRVRPTLLAPLWHVAGFALGAGTALMGREAAMACTVAVEEVIEEHYSHQAAQLASEEEPEILEIIERFRKDEAEHKETALLEGAENAPGYPFLASAVKSCSRVAIWLSERI
;
A
#
# COMPACT_ATOMS: atom_id res chain seq x y z
N ASP A 1 -22.59 14.49 5.13
CA ASP A 1 -21.35 14.15 5.85
C ASP A 1 -21.53 12.82 6.57
N LEU A 2 -20.47 12.04 6.67
CA LEU A 2 -20.46 10.78 7.44
C LEU A 2 -20.51 11.10 8.94
N SER A 3 -21.06 10.19 9.75
CA SER A 3 -20.79 10.23 11.19
C SER A 3 -19.30 9.97 11.45
N LYS A 4 -18.81 10.35 12.64
CA LYS A 4 -17.44 10.02 13.08
C LYS A 4 -17.17 8.52 12.94
N GLU A 5 -18.08 7.70 13.45
CA GLU A 5 -17.95 6.24 13.42
C GLU A 5 -17.92 5.68 11.98
N GLU A 6 -18.73 6.25 11.08
CA GLU A 6 -18.72 5.87 9.67
C GLU A 6 -17.42 6.26 8.97
N LEU A 7 -16.86 7.43 9.29
CA LEU A 7 -15.55 7.87 8.79
C LEU A 7 -14.44 6.93 9.27
N ILE A 8 -14.40 6.63 10.57
CA ILE A 8 -13.40 5.73 11.15
C ILE A 8 -13.51 4.32 10.57
N ALA A 9 -14.73 3.81 10.43
CA ALA A 9 -14.95 2.51 9.80
C ALA A 9 -14.54 2.49 8.32
N ARG A 10 -14.64 3.61 7.61
CA ARG A 10 -14.15 3.74 6.24
C ARG A 10 -12.62 3.72 6.19
N ILE A 11 -11.95 4.54 7.01
CA ILE A 11 -10.49 4.62 7.12
C ILE A 11 -9.90 3.23 7.38
N ILE A 12 -10.33 2.58 8.47
CA ILE A 12 -9.83 1.24 8.84
C ILE A 12 -10.02 0.22 7.71
N ARG A 13 -11.14 0.28 6.98
CA ARG A 13 -11.43 -0.65 5.88
C ARG A 13 -10.51 -0.42 4.68
N VAL A 14 -10.36 0.83 4.26
CA VAL A 14 -9.56 1.14 3.06
C VAL A 14 -8.09 0.92 3.33
N ASP A 15 -7.59 1.24 4.53
CA ASP A 15 -6.20 1.02 4.89
C ASP A 15 -5.89 -0.46 4.95
N GLN A 16 -6.70 -1.26 5.65
CA GLN A 16 -6.53 -2.72 5.67
C GLN A 16 -6.53 -3.31 4.25
N ALA A 17 -7.39 -2.82 3.36
CA ALA A 17 -7.42 -3.26 1.97
C ALA A 17 -6.17 -2.83 1.18
N GLY A 18 -5.68 -1.62 1.43
CA GLY A 18 -4.43 -1.07 0.89
C GLY A 18 -3.23 -1.90 1.30
N GLU A 19 -3.03 -2.11 2.61
CA GLU A 19 -1.96 -2.92 3.18
C GLU A 19 -2.00 -4.37 2.67
N TYR A 20 -3.20 -4.93 2.53
CA TYR A 20 -3.34 -6.25 1.96
C TYR A 20 -2.93 -6.26 0.48
N GLY A 21 -3.27 -5.23 -0.28
CA GLY A 21 -2.83 -5.05 -1.67
C GLY A 21 -1.30 -4.92 -1.77
N ALA A 22 -0.69 -4.06 -0.95
CA ALA A 22 0.75 -3.82 -0.90
C ALA A 22 1.51 -5.11 -0.56
N LYS A 23 1.12 -5.81 0.51
CA LYS A 23 1.65 -7.15 0.84
C LYS A 23 1.59 -8.11 -0.35
N ARG A 24 0.48 -8.13 -1.10
CA ARG A 24 0.34 -9.00 -2.27
C ARG A 24 1.26 -8.59 -3.41
N ILE A 25 1.53 -7.30 -3.60
CA ILE A 25 2.49 -6.79 -4.58
C ILE A 25 3.89 -7.29 -4.23
N TYR A 26 4.35 -7.14 -2.98
CA TYR A 26 5.65 -7.65 -2.56
C TYR A 26 5.76 -9.18 -2.68
N GLU A 27 4.71 -9.94 -2.33
CA GLU A 27 4.69 -11.39 -2.56
C GLU A 27 4.80 -11.73 -4.05
N GLY A 28 4.18 -10.94 -4.93
CA GLY A 28 4.32 -11.05 -6.37
C GLY A 28 5.75 -10.78 -6.83
N GLN A 29 6.36 -9.69 -6.37
CA GLN A 29 7.74 -9.34 -6.71
C GLN A 29 8.73 -10.41 -6.24
N LEU A 30 8.60 -10.87 -4.98
CA LEU A 30 9.43 -11.92 -4.40
C LEU A 30 9.25 -13.27 -5.10
N SER A 31 8.06 -13.57 -5.65
CA SER A 31 7.86 -14.80 -6.42
C SER A 31 8.73 -14.89 -7.68
N VAL A 32 9.21 -13.75 -8.18
CA VAL A 32 10.05 -13.65 -9.38
C VAL A 32 11.51 -13.36 -9.02
N LEU A 33 11.75 -12.49 -8.03
CA LEU A 33 13.08 -11.98 -7.69
C LEU A 33 13.73 -12.66 -6.48
N SER A 34 13.07 -13.62 -5.82
CA SER A 34 13.71 -14.43 -4.78
C SER A 34 14.89 -15.24 -5.35
N GLY A 35 15.96 -15.36 -4.57
CA GLY A 35 17.23 -15.96 -4.96
C GLY A 35 18.17 -15.03 -5.74
N THR A 36 17.75 -13.79 -6.01
CA THR A 36 18.59 -12.77 -6.65
C THR A 36 19.22 -11.83 -5.61
N LYS A 37 20.08 -10.91 -6.06
CA LYS A 37 20.65 -9.86 -5.20
C LYS A 37 19.59 -8.87 -4.66
N ASP A 38 18.40 -8.86 -5.25
CA ASP A 38 17.28 -7.97 -4.93
C ASP A 38 16.43 -8.47 -3.76
N GLU A 39 16.53 -9.76 -3.43
CA GLU A 39 15.70 -10.38 -2.40
C GLU A 39 15.81 -9.70 -1.02
N PRO A 40 17.00 -9.33 -0.50
CA PRO A 40 17.11 -8.75 0.83
C PRO A 40 16.29 -7.47 0.99
N VAL A 41 16.39 -6.53 0.05
CA VAL A 41 15.69 -5.25 0.11
C VAL A 41 14.17 -5.43 -0.07
N LEU A 42 13.75 -6.32 -0.97
CA LEU A 42 12.32 -6.65 -1.14
C LEU A 42 11.73 -7.34 0.08
N ARG A 43 12.49 -8.20 0.76
CA ARG A 43 12.04 -8.85 2.00
C ARG A 43 11.90 -7.87 3.15
N GLU A 44 12.84 -6.94 3.29
CA GLU A 44 12.78 -5.92 4.33
C GLU A 44 11.50 -5.08 4.21
N MET A 45 11.20 -4.56 3.01
CA MET A 45 9.95 -3.83 2.76
C MET A 45 8.72 -4.73 2.96
N ALA A 46 8.73 -5.95 2.43
CA ALA A 46 7.62 -6.90 2.59
C ALA A 46 7.31 -7.25 4.06
N ASP A 47 8.32 -7.34 4.91
CA ASP A 47 8.17 -7.63 6.33
C ASP A 47 7.53 -6.44 7.06
N THR A 48 7.84 -5.20 6.66
CA THR A 48 7.16 -3.98 7.15
C THR A 48 5.67 -4.00 6.80
N GLU A 49 5.30 -4.33 5.55
CA GLU A 49 3.90 -4.44 5.12
C GLU A 49 3.10 -5.48 5.91
N VAL A 50 3.75 -6.58 6.32
CA VAL A 50 3.10 -7.58 7.19
C VAL A 50 2.72 -6.96 8.53
N VAL A 51 3.59 -6.13 9.12
CA VAL A 51 3.31 -5.42 10.37
C VAL A 51 2.17 -4.42 10.19
N HIS A 52 2.14 -3.70 9.07
CA HIS A 52 1.07 -2.74 8.76
C HIS A 52 -0.29 -3.44 8.63
N LEU A 53 -0.35 -4.50 7.81
CA LEU A 53 -1.55 -5.31 7.63
C LEU A 53 -2.04 -5.93 8.94
N ASP A 54 -1.14 -6.51 9.74
CA ASP A 54 -1.49 -7.12 11.02
C ASP A 54 -2.04 -6.08 12.02
N THR A 55 -1.50 -4.86 11.99
CA THR A 55 -2.00 -3.74 12.78
C THR A 55 -3.44 -3.40 12.40
N PHE A 56 -3.74 -3.21 11.12
CA PHE A 56 -5.10 -2.90 10.69
C PHE A 56 -6.06 -4.07 10.83
N ASN A 57 -5.62 -5.32 10.66
CA ASN A 57 -6.43 -6.50 10.95
C ASN A 57 -6.87 -6.52 12.42
N LYS A 58 -5.95 -6.21 13.34
CA LYS A 58 -6.26 -6.11 14.77
C LYS A 58 -7.28 -5.00 15.04
N ILE A 59 -7.05 -3.80 14.54
CA ILE A 59 -7.96 -2.65 14.71
C ILE A 59 -9.34 -2.96 14.12
N MET A 60 -9.38 -3.58 12.95
CA MET A 60 -10.62 -3.97 12.28
C MET A 60 -11.47 -4.91 13.15
N VAL A 61 -10.85 -5.88 13.80
CA VAL A 61 -11.52 -6.78 14.75
C VAL A 61 -12.00 -6.02 15.99
N GLU A 62 -11.14 -5.22 16.61
CA GLU A 62 -11.44 -4.46 17.83
C GLU A 62 -12.59 -3.47 17.62
N ARG A 63 -12.61 -2.78 16.47
CA ARG A 63 -13.62 -1.80 16.10
C ARG A 63 -14.81 -2.40 15.37
N ARG A 64 -14.83 -3.73 15.17
CA ARG A 64 -15.89 -4.48 14.47
C ARG A 64 -16.18 -3.94 13.06
N VAL A 65 -15.15 -3.47 12.38
CA VAL A 65 -15.21 -3.00 11.00
C VAL A 65 -15.19 -4.21 10.07
N ARG A 66 -16.01 -4.18 9.01
CA ARG A 66 -15.97 -5.23 7.98
C ARG A 66 -14.92 -4.89 6.92
N PRO A 67 -14.16 -5.89 6.43
CA PRO A 67 -13.28 -5.70 5.29
C PRO A 67 -14.09 -5.39 4.03
N THR A 68 -13.44 -4.81 3.03
CA THR A 68 -14.07 -4.58 1.72
C THR A 68 -14.43 -5.91 1.05
N LEU A 69 -15.58 -5.95 0.37
CA LEU A 69 -15.97 -7.13 -0.43
C LEU A 69 -15.03 -7.36 -1.64
N LEU A 70 -14.19 -6.38 -1.97
CA LEU A 70 -13.22 -6.45 -3.06
C LEU A 70 -11.91 -7.15 -2.68
N ALA A 71 -11.75 -7.58 -1.43
CA ALA A 71 -10.52 -8.24 -0.97
C ALA A 71 -10.06 -9.42 -1.86
N PRO A 72 -10.94 -10.30 -2.39
CA PRO A 72 -10.52 -11.36 -3.31
C PRO A 72 -9.97 -10.83 -4.65
N LEU A 73 -10.50 -9.70 -5.14
CA LEU A 73 -10.01 -9.05 -6.35
C LEU A 73 -8.62 -8.47 -6.10
N TRP A 74 -8.43 -7.77 -4.99
CA TRP A 74 -7.14 -7.18 -4.60
C TRP A 74 -6.08 -8.23 -4.34
N HIS A 75 -6.46 -9.40 -3.80
CA HIS A 75 -5.55 -10.54 -3.64
C HIS A 75 -4.86 -10.96 -4.94
N VAL A 76 -5.63 -11.02 -6.03
CA VAL A 76 -5.14 -11.42 -7.35
C VAL A 76 -4.45 -10.25 -8.04
N ALA A 77 -5.07 -9.07 -8.02
CA ALA A 77 -4.57 -7.89 -8.71
C ALA A 77 -3.22 -7.42 -8.15
N GLY A 78 -3.07 -7.34 -6.82
CA GLY A 78 -1.81 -6.95 -6.19
C GLY A 78 -0.68 -7.91 -6.55
N PHE A 79 -0.92 -9.23 -6.43
CA PHE A 79 0.08 -10.23 -6.80
C PHE A 79 0.45 -10.18 -8.28
N ALA A 80 -0.53 -10.08 -9.17
CA ALA A 80 -0.29 -10.00 -10.60
C ALA A 80 0.49 -8.74 -10.98
N LEU A 81 0.21 -7.61 -10.34
CA LEU A 81 0.96 -6.37 -10.54
C LEU A 81 2.42 -6.51 -10.09
N GLY A 82 2.64 -7.02 -8.88
CA GLY A 82 3.98 -7.25 -8.35
C GLY A 82 4.80 -8.24 -9.17
N ALA A 83 4.23 -9.40 -9.50
CA ALA A 83 4.90 -10.40 -10.32
C ALA A 83 5.13 -9.89 -11.75
N GLY A 84 4.15 -9.21 -12.35
CA GLY A 84 4.24 -8.68 -13.69
C GLY A 84 5.36 -7.64 -13.84
N THR A 85 5.46 -6.71 -12.88
CA THR A 85 6.52 -5.69 -12.88
C THR A 85 7.89 -6.30 -12.60
N ALA A 86 7.98 -7.26 -11.69
CA ALA A 86 9.22 -8.00 -11.46
C ALA A 86 9.70 -8.84 -12.66
N LEU A 87 8.78 -9.41 -13.44
CA LEU A 87 9.12 -10.10 -14.70
C LEU A 87 9.70 -9.14 -15.75
N MET A 88 9.40 -7.85 -15.66
CA MET A 88 9.98 -6.81 -16.53
C MET A 88 11.37 -6.35 -16.06
N GLY A 89 11.79 -6.73 -14.86
CA GLY A 89 13.10 -6.43 -14.27
C GLY A 89 13.01 -5.74 -12.91
N ARG A 90 14.16 -5.67 -12.22
CA ARG A 90 14.33 -5.00 -10.92
C ARG A 90 13.78 -3.58 -10.96
N GLU A 91 14.20 -2.80 -11.94
CA GLU A 91 13.89 -1.38 -12.04
C GLU A 91 12.38 -1.16 -12.18
N ALA A 92 11.70 -2.04 -12.93
CA ALA A 92 10.24 -2.00 -13.08
C ALA A 92 9.50 -2.40 -11.80
N ALA A 93 10.00 -3.38 -11.05
CA ALA A 93 9.48 -3.70 -9.72
C ALA A 93 9.63 -2.50 -8.77
N MET A 94 10.80 -1.87 -8.72
CA MET A 94 11.03 -0.68 -7.89
C MET A 94 10.17 0.51 -8.34
N ALA A 95 9.96 0.68 -9.65
CA ALA A 95 9.03 1.69 -10.17
C ALA A 95 7.58 1.44 -9.74
N CYS A 96 7.17 0.17 -9.64
CA CYS A 96 5.87 -0.20 -9.08
C CYS A 96 5.78 0.18 -7.61
N THR A 97 6.81 -0.14 -6.81
CA THR A 97 6.89 0.23 -5.39
C THR A 97 6.77 1.75 -5.23
N VAL A 98 7.63 2.55 -5.88
CA VAL A 98 7.55 4.02 -5.84
C VAL A 98 6.15 4.54 -6.15
N ALA A 99 5.51 3.99 -7.18
CA ALA A 99 4.19 4.41 -7.61
C ALA A 99 3.08 4.07 -6.62
N VAL A 100 3.17 2.93 -5.93
CA VAL A 100 2.22 2.51 -4.91
C VAL A 100 2.42 3.32 -3.64
N GLU A 101 3.66 3.42 -3.14
CA GLU A 101 3.94 4.09 -1.86
C GLU A 101 3.63 5.58 -1.94
N GLU A 102 3.85 6.23 -3.09
CA GLU A 102 3.45 7.63 -3.26
C GLU A 102 1.92 7.81 -3.14
N VAL A 103 1.12 6.87 -3.64
CA VAL A 103 -0.34 6.95 -3.54
C VAL A 103 -0.81 6.62 -2.12
N ILE A 104 -0.17 5.68 -1.44
CA ILE A 104 -0.47 5.36 -0.03
C ILE A 104 -0.08 6.53 0.87
N GLU A 105 1.09 7.13 0.68
CA GLU A 105 1.55 8.32 1.42
C GLU A 105 0.58 9.51 1.24
N GLU A 106 0.15 9.78 -0.01
CA GLU A 106 -0.88 10.79 -0.30
C GLU A 106 -2.19 10.47 0.43
N HIS A 107 -2.61 9.20 0.44
CA HIS A 107 -3.82 8.75 1.12
C HIS A 107 -3.74 8.98 2.63
N TYR A 108 -2.65 8.54 3.26
CA TYR A 108 -2.40 8.73 4.69
C TYR A 108 -2.30 10.20 5.09
N SER A 109 -1.68 11.04 4.26
CA SER A 109 -1.67 12.49 4.47
C SER A 109 -3.08 13.08 4.52
N HIS A 110 -3.95 12.65 3.60
CA HIS A 110 -5.35 13.07 3.58
C HIS A 110 -6.12 12.60 4.81
N GLN A 111 -5.96 11.33 5.20
CA GLN A 111 -6.63 10.79 6.38
C GLN A 111 -6.14 11.43 7.68
N ALA A 112 -4.84 11.68 7.81
CA ALA A 112 -4.28 12.38 8.97
C ALA A 112 -4.90 13.77 9.13
N ALA A 113 -5.10 14.50 8.03
CA ALA A 113 -5.80 15.79 8.05
C ALA A 113 -7.28 15.67 8.47
N GLN A 114 -7.97 14.60 8.04
CA GLN A 114 -9.36 14.33 8.47
C GLN A 114 -9.42 13.95 9.95
N LEU A 115 -8.48 13.16 10.44
CA LEU A 115 -8.42 12.70 11.82
C LEU A 115 -7.94 13.78 12.78
N ALA A 116 -7.20 14.80 12.33
CA ALA A 116 -6.77 15.91 13.18
C ALA A 116 -7.95 16.69 13.79
N SER A 117 -9.11 16.69 13.12
CA SER A 117 -10.37 17.25 13.65
C SER A 117 -11.19 16.26 14.46
N GLU A 118 -10.78 14.99 14.52
CA GLU A 118 -11.50 13.91 15.21
C GLU A 118 -10.72 13.50 16.47
N GLU A 119 -11.42 13.22 17.57
CA GLU A 119 -10.78 12.72 18.79
C GLU A 119 -10.38 11.24 18.63
N GLU A 120 -9.43 10.93 17.74
CA GLU A 120 -8.92 9.59 17.42
C GLU A 120 -7.38 9.56 17.36
N PRO A 121 -6.68 9.91 18.46
CA PRO A 121 -5.22 10.05 18.47
C PRO A 121 -4.47 8.74 18.17
N GLU A 122 -5.04 7.59 18.54
CA GLU A 122 -4.43 6.28 18.32
C GLU A 122 -4.35 5.93 16.82
N ILE A 123 -5.43 6.15 16.07
CA ILE A 123 -5.47 5.87 14.63
C ILE A 123 -4.59 6.87 13.88
N LEU A 124 -4.61 8.14 14.30
CA LEU A 124 -3.75 9.17 13.74
C LEU A 124 -2.26 8.85 13.90
N GLU A 125 -1.84 8.38 15.08
CA GLU A 125 -0.45 7.98 15.33
C GLU A 125 -0.01 6.80 14.43
N ILE A 126 -0.90 5.82 14.23
CA ILE A 126 -0.63 4.67 13.36
C ILE A 126 -0.47 5.10 11.90
N ILE A 127 -1.38 5.94 11.39
CA ILE A 127 -1.34 6.47 10.03
C ILE A 127 -0.08 7.31 9.81
N GLU A 128 0.28 8.18 10.76
CA GLU A 128 1.48 9.01 10.67
C GLU A 128 2.76 8.17 10.67
N ARG A 129 2.81 7.10 11.48
CA ARG A 129 3.92 6.15 11.48
C ARG A 129 4.02 5.43 10.14
N PHE A 130 2.94 4.84 9.65
CA PHE A 130 2.99 4.09 8.39
C PHE A 130 3.28 4.99 7.20
N ARG A 131 2.76 6.22 7.18
CA ARG A 131 3.14 7.23 6.18
C ARG A 131 4.66 7.47 6.14
N LYS A 132 5.34 7.43 7.29
CA LYS A 132 6.80 7.57 7.35
C LYS A 132 7.50 6.34 6.78
N ASP A 133 7.01 5.15 7.11
CA ASP A 133 7.52 3.88 6.58
C ASP A 133 7.37 3.86 5.04
N GLU A 134 6.21 4.28 4.49
CA GLU A 134 5.99 4.39 3.05
C GLU A 134 6.96 5.36 2.35
N ALA A 135 7.24 6.49 3.00
CA ALA A 135 8.19 7.45 2.46
C ALA A 135 9.61 6.85 2.40
N GLU A 136 9.99 6.02 3.38
CA GLU A 136 11.27 5.31 3.41
C GLU A 136 11.33 4.18 2.36
N HIS A 137 10.24 3.42 2.17
CA HIS A 137 10.11 2.44 1.09
C HIS A 137 10.26 3.08 -0.29
N LYS A 138 9.57 4.21 -0.52
CA LYS A 138 9.67 4.99 -1.75
C LYS A 138 11.09 5.48 -1.99
N GLU A 139 11.74 6.03 -0.98
CA GLU A 139 13.13 6.50 -1.10
C GLU A 139 14.09 5.34 -1.42
N THR A 140 13.93 4.20 -0.74
CA THR A 140 14.70 2.99 -1.01
C THR A 140 14.51 2.52 -2.45
N ALA A 141 13.28 2.44 -2.94
CA ALA A 141 13.00 2.01 -4.31
C ALA A 141 13.58 2.98 -5.36
N LEU A 142 13.58 4.30 -5.08
CA LEU A 142 14.26 5.29 -5.92
C LEU A 142 15.79 5.05 -5.95
N LEU A 143 16.41 4.84 -4.79
CA LEU A 143 17.84 4.52 -4.68
C LEU A 143 18.19 3.21 -5.40
N GLU A 144 17.27 2.25 -5.41
CA GLU A 144 17.43 0.96 -6.07
C GLU A 144 17.12 0.97 -7.57
N GLY A 145 16.95 2.16 -8.15
CA GLY A 145 16.94 2.40 -9.58
C GLY A 145 15.57 2.41 -10.23
N ALA A 146 14.50 2.65 -9.47
CA ALA A 146 13.14 2.78 -10.01
C ALA A 146 13.05 3.66 -11.26
N GLU A 147 13.70 4.82 -11.25
CA GLU A 147 13.66 5.78 -12.36
C GLU A 147 14.38 5.30 -13.63
N ASN A 148 15.20 4.25 -13.52
CA ASN A 148 15.87 3.63 -14.65
C ASN A 148 14.97 2.64 -15.41
N ALA A 149 13.75 2.38 -14.92
CA ALA A 149 12.81 1.48 -15.59
C ALA A 149 12.48 1.98 -17.01
N PRO A 150 12.51 1.13 -18.04
CA PRO A 150 12.08 1.52 -19.38
C PRO A 150 10.64 2.04 -19.38
N GLY A 151 10.47 3.32 -19.75
CA GLY A 151 9.17 3.96 -19.72
C GLY A 151 8.66 4.30 -18.32
N TYR A 152 9.56 4.51 -17.34
CA TYR A 152 9.24 4.82 -15.94
C TYR A 152 8.05 5.78 -15.75
N PRO A 153 7.97 6.96 -16.40
CA PRO A 153 6.85 7.88 -16.17
C PRO A 153 5.49 7.27 -16.55
N PHE A 154 5.45 6.44 -17.59
CA PHE A 154 4.22 5.77 -18.03
C PHE A 154 3.84 4.63 -17.08
N LEU A 155 4.80 3.78 -16.71
CA LEU A 155 4.58 2.69 -15.76
C LEU A 155 4.10 3.25 -14.42
N ALA A 156 4.81 4.23 -13.85
CA ALA A 156 4.45 4.85 -12.59
C ALA A 156 3.06 5.51 -12.66
N SER A 157 2.75 6.24 -13.74
CA SER A 157 1.42 6.86 -13.91
C SER A 157 0.29 5.83 -13.99
N ALA A 158 0.51 4.73 -14.71
CA ALA A 158 -0.47 3.66 -14.82
C ALA A 158 -0.73 2.97 -13.46
N VAL A 159 0.34 2.64 -12.73
CA VAL A 159 0.24 2.03 -11.40
C VAL A 159 -0.45 2.98 -10.42
N LYS A 160 -0.03 4.25 -10.36
CA LYS A 160 -0.68 5.28 -9.52
C LYS A 160 -2.18 5.38 -9.79
N SER A 161 -2.56 5.37 -11.06
CA SER A 161 -3.97 5.44 -11.47
C SER A 161 -4.75 4.22 -10.98
N CYS A 162 -4.19 3.02 -11.12
CA CYS A 162 -4.81 1.78 -10.62
C CYS A 162 -4.95 1.80 -9.09
N SER A 163 -3.90 2.19 -8.36
CA SER A 163 -3.92 2.28 -6.89
C SER A 163 -4.98 3.27 -6.40
N ARG A 164 -5.08 4.46 -7.01
CA ARG A 164 -6.12 5.44 -6.66
C ARG A 164 -7.54 4.91 -6.91
N VAL A 165 -7.75 4.17 -8.00
CA VAL A 165 -9.03 3.51 -8.26
C VAL A 165 -9.34 2.42 -7.23
N ALA A 166 -8.34 1.62 -6.84
CA ALA A 166 -8.51 0.58 -5.83
C ALA A 166 -8.89 1.16 -4.46
N ILE A 167 -8.23 2.25 -4.03
CA ILE A 167 -8.57 3.00 -2.82
C ILE A 167 -10.00 3.52 -2.91
N TRP A 168 -10.33 4.25 -3.98
CA TRP A 168 -11.66 4.83 -4.18
C TRP A 168 -12.79 3.79 -4.13
N LEU A 169 -12.57 2.62 -4.72
CA LEU A 169 -13.52 1.51 -4.68
C LEU A 169 -13.64 0.92 -3.26
N SER A 170 -12.53 0.71 -2.58
CA SER A 170 -12.48 0.11 -1.24
C SER A 170 -13.06 1.00 -0.14
N GLU A 171 -13.05 2.33 -0.33
CA GLU A 171 -13.76 3.27 0.56
C GLU A 171 -15.29 3.08 0.55
N ARG A 172 -15.83 2.53 -0.55
CA ARG A 172 -17.28 2.51 -0.86
C ARG A 172 -17.91 1.13 -0.73
N ILE A 173 -17.11 0.07 -0.85
CA ILE A 173 -17.58 -1.33 -1.00
C ILE A 173 -17.10 -2.20 0.15
#